data_AF-A0A415PEW1-F1
#
_entry.id   AF-A0A415PEW1-F1
#
_cell.length_a   1.000
_cell.length_b   1.000
_cell.length_c   1.000
_cell.angle_alpha   90.00
_cell.angle_beta   90.00
_cell.angle_gamma   90.00
#
_symmetry.space_group_name_H-M   'P 1'
#
loop_
_entity.id
_entity.type
_entity.pdbx_description
1 polymer ?
#
loop_
_entity_poly.entity_id
_entity_poly.type
_entity_poly.pdbx_seq_one_letter_code
_entity_poly.pdbx_strand_id
1 'polypeptide(L)'
;MLNDVRDSDYDAFVKLSQVFELNVFCPVHMEGEKDWVVAYLMNDAVESFLVFKDSVMTGKYIDVDEEQIPSVQMLKDGYMLIVNQGNKNIFTIKFSRLELRTYLFNYGSMGHFWIKGYEYLRQLEYQLADIRDKYRYLGEEVCNDAERVLMKLADFPPIKRFQSVPDQYYVSYPDCVYEEAVDYLIDIAERVEDNSIRRKLKAYKKKPSGLRSIQLAAMFGMRKHAAFVDAIIADLREAASGYPQRAFSREEQKIHNVIHAKAIANLNEYERQGYKCLLYREEPFMYARDSITYKEYVLVYINGIISRKAKIVSFE
;
A
#
# COMPACT_ATOMS: atom_id res chain seq x y z
N MET A 1 27.94 -6.95 2.82
CA MET A 1 27.64 -5.50 2.87
C MET A 1 27.84 -4.89 4.25
N LEU A 2 27.50 -5.57 5.35
CA LEU A 2 27.36 -4.95 6.69
C LEU A 2 28.63 -4.93 7.57
N ASN A 3 29.76 -5.48 7.11
CA ASN A 3 30.95 -5.67 7.97
C ASN A 3 31.66 -4.37 8.36
N ASP A 4 31.48 -3.28 7.59
CA ASP A 4 32.13 -1.98 7.78
C ASP A 4 31.10 -0.86 8.00
N VAL A 5 30.15 -1.08 8.92
CA VAL A 5 29.06 -0.13 9.24
C VAL A 5 29.09 0.23 10.73
N ARG A 6 28.89 1.51 11.06
CA ARG A 6 28.75 1.95 12.46
C ARG A 6 27.44 1.43 13.04
N ASP A 7 27.44 1.03 14.32
CA ASP A 7 26.23 0.53 15.00
C ASP A 7 25.03 1.51 14.91
N SER A 8 25.28 2.82 14.98
CA SER A 8 24.23 3.86 14.86
C SER A 8 23.52 3.89 13.51
N ASP A 9 24.16 3.37 12.46
CA ASP A 9 23.68 3.45 11.08
C ASP A 9 23.16 2.08 10.60
N TYR A 10 23.29 1.04 11.44
CA TYR A 10 23.10 -0.35 11.05
C TYR A 10 21.72 -0.63 10.42
N ASP A 11 20.65 -0.07 10.99
CA ASP A 11 19.28 -0.28 10.48
C ASP A 11 19.11 0.20 9.03
N ALA A 12 19.58 1.40 8.70
CA ALA A 12 19.50 1.93 7.34
C ALA A 12 20.30 1.06 6.33
N PHE A 13 21.43 0.50 6.75
CA PHE A 13 22.23 -0.41 5.91
C PHE A 13 21.62 -1.81 5.79
N VAL A 14 20.89 -2.30 6.79
CA VAL A 14 20.08 -3.52 6.64
C VAL A 14 19.01 -3.30 5.57
N LYS A 15 18.31 -2.16 5.62
CA LYS A 15 17.32 -1.78 4.59
C LYS A 15 17.94 -1.67 3.19
N LEU A 16 19.13 -1.08 3.09
CA LEU A 16 19.86 -1.02 1.83
C LEU A 16 20.26 -2.43 1.34
N SER A 17 20.60 -3.35 2.23
CA SER A 17 20.95 -4.74 1.86
C SER A 17 19.76 -5.43 1.23
N GLN A 18 18.56 -5.23 1.80
CA GLN A 18 17.30 -5.78 1.26
C GLN A 18 17.02 -5.28 -0.17
N VAL A 19 17.29 -4.00 -0.46
CA VAL A 19 17.15 -3.43 -1.81
C VAL A 19 18.03 -4.16 -2.83
N PHE A 20 19.25 -4.51 -2.45
CA PHE A 20 20.16 -5.30 -3.30
C PHE A 20 19.76 -6.78 -3.39
N GLU A 21 19.33 -7.39 -2.28
CA GLU A 21 18.85 -8.78 -2.26
C GLU A 21 17.64 -9.00 -3.18
N LEU A 22 16.78 -7.99 -3.31
CA LEU A 22 15.65 -7.98 -4.23
C LEU A 22 16.04 -7.57 -5.67
N ASN A 23 17.29 -7.19 -5.89
CA ASN A 23 17.82 -6.66 -7.15
C ASN A 23 17.02 -5.45 -7.70
N VAL A 24 16.49 -4.60 -6.82
CA VAL A 24 15.69 -3.40 -7.18
C VAL A 24 16.42 -2.08 -6.95
N PHE A 25 17.75 -2.13 -6.77
CA PHE A 25 18.55 -0.93 -6.58
C PHE A 25 18.51 -0.05 -7.85
N CYS A 26 17.88 1.12 -7.72
CA CYS A 26 17.81 2.14 -8.77
C CYS A 26 18.05 3.52 -8.14
N PRO A 27 19.28 4.08 -8.25
CA PRO A 27 19.59 5.36 -7.67
C PRO A 27 19.03 6.49 -8.54
N VAL A 28 18.26 7.39 -7.94
CA VAL A 28 17.64 8.53 -8.61
C VAL A 28 17.90 9.83 -7.83
N HIS A 29 17.56 10.96 -8.44
CA HIS A 29 17.40 12.22 -7.72
C HIS A 29 15.92 12.51 -7.54
N MET A 30 15.53 12.90 -6.33
CA MET A 30 14.23 13.55 -6.14
C MET A 30 14.25 14.93 -6.79
N GLU A 31 13.09 15.37 -7.27
CA GLU A 31 12.95 16.68 -7.90
C GLU A 31 13.44 17.81 -6.96
N GLY A 32 14.42 18.59 -7.42
CA GLY A 32 15.01 19.68 -6.65
C GLY A 32 16.07 19.27 -5.61
N GLU A 33 16.38 17.98 -5.46
CA GLU A 33 17.39 17.49 -4.52
C GLU A 33 18.70 17.09 -5.22
N LYS A 34 19.82 17.27 -4.51
CA LYS A 34 21.17 16.92 -4.98
C LYS A 34 21.65 15.56 -4.51
N ASP A 35 21.10 15.07 -3.41
CA ASP A 35 21.49 13.77 -2.87
C ASP A 35 20.90 12.66 -3.76
N TRP A 36 21.67 11.60 -3.96
CA TRP A 36 21.17 10.36 -4.52
C TRP A 36 20.26 9.68 -3.50
N VAL A 37 19.18 9.09 -4.00
CA VAL A 37 18.23 8.31 -3.20
C VAL A 37 17.95 6.99 -3.89
N VAL A 38 17.52 5.99 -3.13
CA VAL A 38 16.90 4.78 -3.67
C VAL A 38 15.58 4.54 -2.96
N ALA A 39 14.56 4.13 -3.72
CA ALA A 39 13.28 3.74 -3.14
C ALA A 39 13.47 2.52 -2.23
N TYR A 40 12.87 2.56 -1.04
CA TYR A 40 12.85 1.44 -0.11
C TYR A 40 11.46 0.80 -0.03
N LEU A 41 10.42 1.62 0.13
CA LEU A 41 9.03 1.18 0.04
C LEU A 41 8.20 2.26 -0.64
N MET A 42 7.42 1.88 -1.64
CA MET A 42 6.49 2.76 -2.33
C MET A 42 5.15 2.06 -2.54
N ASN A 43 4.10 2.59 -1.92
CA ASN A 43 2.71 2.19 -2.11
C ASN A 43 1.78 3.39 -1.85
N ASP A 44 0.47 3.17 -1.92
CA ASP A 44 -0.51 4.25 -1.78
C ASP A 44 -0.54 4.93 -0.40
N ALA A 45 -0.01 4.26 0.63
CA ALA A 45 0.09 4.81 1.98
C ALA A 45 1.44 5.46 2.29
N VAL A 46 2.50 5.15 1.53
CA VAL A 46 3.86 5.59 1.85
C VAL A 46 4.80 5.67 0.65
N GLU A 47 5.62 6.73 0.63
CA GLU A 47 6.84 6.80 -0.18
C GLU A 47 8.05 6.94 0.76
N SER A 48 8.90 5.91 0.80
CA SER A 48 10.08 5.84 1.67
C SER A 48 11.35 5.58 0.88
N PHE A 49 12.40 6.32 1.23
CA PHE A 49 13.64 6.37 0.47
C PHE A 49 14.85 6.28 1.41
N LEU A 50 15.88 5.57 0.96
CA LEU A 50 17.20 5.63 1.54
C LEU A 50 17.97 6.76 0.87
N VAL A 51 18.30 7.79 1.65
CA VAL A 51 18.97 9.01 1.21
C VAL A 51 20.46 8.91 1.51
N PHE A 52 21.28 8.95 0.46
CA PHE A 52 22.73 9.04 0.56
C PHE A 52 23.11 10.51 0.75
N LYS A 53 23.31 10.95 2.00
CA LYS A 53 23.54 12.37 2.32
C LYS A 53 24.90 12.87 1.84
N ASP A 54 24.91 14.09 1.31
CA ASP A 54 26.08 14.75 0.74
C ASP A 54 26.76 13.87 -0.32
N SER A 55 25.94 13.19 -1.12
CA SER A 55 26.45 12.13 -1.98
C SER A 55 27.05 12.62 -3.28
N VAL A 56 28.08 11.90 -3.71
CA VAL A 56 28.74 12.08 -5.00
C VAL A 56 28.87 10.72 -5.67
N MET A 57 28.27 10.58 -6.85
CA MET A 57 28.43 9.40 -7.69
C MET A 57 29.64 9.56 -8.60
N THR A 58 30.50 8.53 -8.66
CA THR A 58 31.55 8.41 -9.68
C THR A 58 31.25 7.21 -10.56
N GLY A 59 31.25 7.43 -11.87
CA GLY A 59 30.67 6.50 -12.85
C GLY A 59 29.20 6.85 -13.12
N LYS A 60 28.46 5.93 -13.71
CA LYS A 60 27.02 6.09 -13.97
C LYS A 60 26.30 4.79 -13.67
N TYR A 61 25.11 4.86 -13.10
CA TYR A 61 24.18 3.74 -13.11
C TYR A 61 23.76 3.46 -14.56
N ILE A 62 23.63 2.18 -14.91
CA ILE A 62 22.99 1.75 -16.15
C ILE A 62 21.85 0.79 -15.81
N ASP A 63 20.75 0.90 -16.57
CA ASP A 63 19.62 -0.02 -16.46
C ASP A 63 20.00 -1.36 -17.08
N VAL A 64 20.12 -2.39 -16.25
CA VAL A 64 20.53 -3.74 -16.64
C VAL A 64 19.77 -4.79 -15.86
N ASP A 65 19.44 -5.90 -16.53
CA ASP A 65 18.80 -7.07 -15.92
C ASP A 65 19.78 -7.96 -15.12
N GLU A 66 21.02 -7.50 -14.93
CA GLU A 66 22.05 -8.27 -14.21
C GLU A 66 21.93 -8.12 -12.69
N GLU A 67 22.50 -9.07 -11.95
CA GLU A 67 22.64 -8.96 -10.49
C GLU A 67 23.54 -7.76 -10.13
N GLN A 68 23.07 -6.96 -9.18
CA GLN A 68 23.80 -5.82 -8.64
C GLN A 68 24.46 -6.18 -7.31
N ILE A 69 25.79 -6.30 -7.29
CA ILE A 69 26.57 -6.75 -6.13
C ILE A 69 27.15 -5.54 -5.39
N PRO A 70 26.69 -5.25 -4.15
CA PRO A 70 27.18 -4.12 -3.37
C PRO A 70 28.39 -4.47 -2.50
N SER A 71 29.28 -3.49 -2.33
CA SER A 71 30.32 -3.47 -1.29
C SER A 71 30.34 -2.10 -0.63
N VAL A 72 30.47 -2.06 0.69
CA VAL A 72 30.53 -0.81 1.47
C VAL A 72 31.88 -0.72 2.13
N GLN A 73 32.52 0.44 2.05
CA GLN A 73 33.72 0.77 2.79
C GLN A 73 33.45 1.96 3.71
N MET A 74 33.77 1.82 4.99
CA MET A 74 33.78 2.93 5.94
C MET A 74 34.97 3.85 5.64
N LEU A 75 34.69 5.14 5.55
CA LEU A 75 35.68 6.20 5.40
C LEU A 75 35.73 7.05 6.68
N LYS A 76 36.75 7.90 6.81
CA LYS A 76 36.86 8.83 7.94
C LYS A 76 35.63 9.74 8.09
N ASP A 77 35.09 10.20 6.96
CA ASP A 77 34.02 11.20 6.89
C ASP A 77 32.71 10.63 6.33
N GLY A 78 32.50 9.30 6.39
CA GLY A 78 31.29 8.66 5.88
C GLY A 78 31.55 7.28 5.28
N TYR A 79 31.01 7.03 4.10
CA TYR A 79 31.05 5.72 3.44
C TYR A 79 31.28 5.84 1.94
N MET A 80 31.74 4.74 1.34
CA MET A 80 31.72 4.51 -0.10
C MET A 80 30.92 3.24 -0.38
N LEU A 81 29.82 3.37 -1.10
CA LEU A 81 29.12 2.24 -1.71
C LEU A 81 29.71 2.00 -3.10
N ILE A 82 30.13 0.77 -3.37
CA ILE A 82 30.66 0.31 -4.65
C ILE A 82 29.65 -0.72 -5.18
N VAL A 83 29.16 -0.52 -6.39
CA VAL A 83 28.16 -1.41 -7.00
C VAL A 83 28.72 -1.96 -8.30
N ASN A 84 28.80 -3.30 -8.39
CA ASN A 84 29.10 -4.00 -9.63
C ASN A 84 27.79 -4.49 -10.26
N GLN A 85 27.50 -4.06 -11.49
CA GLN A 85 26.31 -4.44 -12.25
C GLN A 85 26.69 -5.52 -13.28
N GLY A 86 26.88 -6.75 -12.82
CA GLY A 86 27.12 -7.94 -13.66
C GLY A 86 28.29 -7.85 -14.64
N ASN A 87 29.47 -7.38 -14.21
CA ASN A 87 30.66 -7.15 -15.04
C ASN A 87 30.48 -6.16 -16.22
N LYS A 88 29.27 -5.60 -16.42
CA LYS A 88 28.98 -4.61 -17.47
C LYS A 88 29.34 -3.20 -17.03
N ASN A 89 29.27 -2.93 -15.74
CA ASN A 89 29.51 -1.61 -15.18
C ASN A 89 29.90 -1.68 -13.71
N ILE A 90 30.69 -0.71 -13.27
CA ILE A 90 30.97 -0.46 -11.85
C ILE A 90 30.85 1.03 -11.62
N PHE A 91 30.11 1.42 -10.59
CA PHE A 91 30.06 2.80 -10.13
C PHE A 91 30.16 2.85 -8.61
N THR A 92 30.37 4.05 -8.09
CA THR A 92 30.49 4.28 -6.67
C THR A 92 29.63 5.46 -6.23
N ILE A 93 29.13 5.43 -5.01
CA ILE A 93 28.47 6.55 -4.34
C ILE A 93 29.22 6.80 -3.03
N LYS A 94 29.91 7.93 -2.94
CA LYS A 94 30.45 8.43 -1.68
C LYS A 94 29.37 9.23 -0.97
N PHE A 95 29.21 9.08 0.34
CA PHE A 95 28.19 9.80 1.13
C PHE A 95 28.60 9.91 2.60
N SER A 96 28.08 10.92 3.31
CA SER A 96 28.40 11.18 4.72
C SER A 96 27.64 10.26 5.68
N ARG A 97 26.36 9.99 5.38
CA ARG A 97 25.45 9.14 6.15
C ARG A 97 24.32 8.60 5.27
N LEU A 98 23.75 7.47 5.67
CA LEU A 98 22.56 6.90 5.05
C LEU A 98 21.37 7.14 5.97
N GLU A 99 20.31 7.76 5.45
CA GLU A 99 19.12 8.07 6.23
C GLU A 99 17.86 7.53 5.57
N LEU A 100 16.94 7.00 6.37
CA LEU A 100 15.60 6.68 5.90
C LEU A 100 14.74 7.93 5.95
N ARG A 101 14.16 8.32 4.81
CA ARG A 101 13.19 9.40 4.71
C ARG A 101 11.84 8.85 4.27
N THR A 102 10.81 9.11 5.04
CA THR A 102 9.47 8.53 4.85
C THR A 102 8.42 9.62 4.76
N TYR A 103 7.56 9.54 3.74
CA TYR A 103 6.38 10.37 3.57
C TYR A 103 5.13 9.49 3.63
N LEU A 104 4.19 9.85 4.49
CA LEU A 104 2.93 9.12 4.68
C LEU A 104 1.79 9.87 4.02
N PHE A 105 0.87 9.14 3.39
CA PHE A 105 -0.22 9.73 2.61
C PHE A 105 -1.59 9.15 2.96
N ASN A 106 -2.62 9.93 2.69
CA ASN A 106 -4.00 9.50 2.83
C ASN A 106 -4.38 8.49 1.74
N TYR A 107 -4.33 7.22 2.10
CA TYR A 107 -4.63 6.10 1.22
C TYR A 107 -6.11 5.70 1.21
N GLY A 108 -6.96 6.29 2.06
CA GLY A 108 -8.33 5.80 2.31
C GLY A 108 -9.24 5.81 1.08
N SER A 109 -8.97 6.70 0.14
CA SER A 109 -9.63 6.78 -1.17
C SER A 109 -8.70 6.47 -2.34
N MET A 110 -7.47 5.98 -2.11
CA MET A 110 -6.64 5.46 -3.19
C MET A 110 -7.20 4.12 -3.65
N GLY A 111 -7.20 3.84 -4.96
CA GLY A 111 -7.58 2.51 -5.41
C GLY A 111 -7.37 2.17 -6.87
N HIS A 112 -7.16 0.87 -7.08
CA HIS A 112 -6.84 0.24 -8.35
C HIS A 112 -7.76 -0.97 -8.59
N PHE A 113 -8.24 -1.12 -9.81
CA PHE A 113 -9.27 -2.11 -10.15
C PHE A 113 -8.81 -3.10 -11.21
N TRP A 114 -7.75 -3.87 -10.91
CA TRP A 114 -7.16 -4.82 -11.85
C TRP A 114 -7.98 -6.09 -12.07
N ILE A 115 -8.62 -6.61 -11.02
CA ILE A 115 -9.39 -7.86 -11.08
C ILE A 115 -10.89 -7.58 -10.96
N LYS A 116 -11.68 -8.15 -11.88
CA LYS A 116 -13.14 -7.95 -11.94
C LYS A 116 -13.89 -8.70 -10.83
N GLY A 117 -15.02 -8.13 -10.40
CA GLY A 117 -15.95 -8.70 -9.43
C GLY A 117 -15.50 -8.52 -7.98
N TYR A 118 -16.44 -8.20 -7.10
CA TYR A 118 -16.18 -7.90 -5.68
C TYR A 118 -15.21 -6.72 -5.49
N GLU A 119 -15.32 -5.71 -6.35
CA GLU A 119 -14.45 -4.55 -6.46
C GLU A 119 -14.17 -3.89 -5.11
N TYR A 120 -15.20 -3.73 -4.27
CA TYR A 120 -15.08 -3.17 -2.92
C TYR A 120 -14.29 -4.04 -1.94
N LEU A 121 -14.35 -5.37 -2.06
CA LEU A 121 -13.58 -6.29 -1.21
C LEU A 121 -12.14 -6.41 -1.69
N ARG A 122 -11.92 -6.37 -3.00
CA ARG A 122 -10.58 -6.34 -3.57
C ARG A 122 -9.87 -5.04 -3.22
N GLN A 123 -10.56 -3.91 -3.31
CA GLN A 123 -10.00 -2.63 -2.89
C GLN A 123 -9.68 -2.62 -1.39
N LEU A 124 -10.56 -3.19 -0.56
CA LEU A 124 -10.27 -3.37 0.86
C LEU A 124 -9.04 -4.26 1.08
N GLU A 125 -8.92 -5.40 0.39
CA GLU A 125 -7.76 -6.28 0.49
C GLU A 125 -6.46 -5.58 0.10
N TYR A 126 -6.47 -4.80 -0.98
CA TYR A 126 -5.34 -3.99 -1.44
C TYR A 126 -4.90 -2.98 -0.38
N GLN A 127 -5.82 -2.14 0.12
CA GLN A 127 -5.48 -1.11 1.11
C GLN A 127 -4.99 -1.72 2.42
N LEU A 128 -5.51 -2.88 2.82
CA LEU A 128 -5.01 -3.59 4.01
C LEU A 128 -3.57 -4.10 3.78
N ALA A 129 -3.26 -4.57 2.56
CA ALA A 129 -1.91 -4.98 2.19
C ALA A 129 -0.93 -3.79 2.23
N ASP A 130 -1.33 -2.60 1.76
CA ASP A 130 -0.49 -1.40 1.83
C ASP A 130 -0.10 -1.04 3.27
N ILE A 131 -1.05 -1.09 4.20
CA ILE A 131 -0.80 -0.82 5.63
C ILE A 131 0.11 -1.90 6.23
N ARG A 132 -0.09 -3.16 5.87
CA ARG A 132 0.76 -4.27 6.33
C ARG A 132 2.19 -4.11 5.88
N ASP A 133 2.40 -3.74 4.62
CA ASP A 133 3.74 -3.55 4.08
C ASP A 133 4.38 -2.30 4.70
N LYS A 134 3.63 -1.21 4.86
CA LYS A 134 4.04 -0.03 5.64
C LYS A 134 4.56 -0.42 7.03
N TYR A 135 3.82 -1.22 7.80
CA TYR A 135 4.26 -1.69 9.12
C TYR A 135 5.48 -2.61 9.06
N ARG A 136 5.48 -3.60 8.16
CA ARG A 136 6.53 -4.63 8.12
C ARG A 136 7.88 -4.09 7.73
N TYR A 137 7.93 -3.14 6.79
CA TYR A 137 9.19 -2.61 6.28
C TYR A 137 9.67 -1.39 7.09
N LEU A 138 8.75 -0.58 7.61
CA LEU A 138 9.10 0.68 8.26
C LEU A 138 8.93 0.68 9.78
N GLY A 139 8.23 -0.28 10.37
CA GLY A 139 8.03 -0.36 11.82
C GLY A 139 6.68 0.13 12.31
N GLU A 140 6.47 0.06 13.63
CA GLU A 140 5.19 0.40 14.26
C GLU A 140 4.95 1.90 14.43
N GLU A 141 6.01 2.70 14.38
CA GLU A 141 6.02 4.14 14.60
C GLU A 141 5.38 4.92 13.45
N VAL A 142 5.33 4.33 12.26
CA VAL A 142 4.65 4.92 11.10
C VAL A 142 3.16 4.59 11.07
N CYS A 143 2.67 3.72 11.95
CA CYS A 143 1.28 3.27 11.99
C CYS A 143 0.55 3.81 13.23
N ASN A 144 -0.67 4.33 13.02
CA ASN A 144 -1.57 4.64 14.13
C ASN A 144 -2.22 3.36 14.71
N ASP A 145 -2.88 3.50 15.86
CA ASP A 145 -3.44 2.34 16.58
C ASP A 145 -4.50 1.58 15.78
N ALA A 146 -5.30 2.27 14.97
CA ALA A 146 -6.29 1.62 14.11
C ALA A 146 -5.60 0.82 12.99
N GLU A 147 -4.58 1.38 12.34
CA GLU A 147 -3.77 0.70 11.32
C GLU A 147 -3.14 -0.59 11.85
N ARG A 148 -2.67 -0.62 13.11
CA ARG A 148 -2.05 -1.80 13.74
C ARG A 148 -3.02 -2.98 13.88
N VAL A 149 -4.32 -2.71 13.98
CA VAL A 149 -5.36 -3.75 13.98
C VAL A 149 -5.77 -4.09 12.55
N LEU A 150 -5.99 -3.07 11.70
CA LEU A 150 -6.42 -3.24 10.33
C LEU A 150 -5.41 -4.04 9.50
N MET A 151 -4.11 -3.74 9.57
CA MET A 151 -3.08 -4.44 8.79
C MET A 151 -3.06 -5.96 8.99
N LYS A 152 -3.47 -6.43 10.17
CA LYS A 152 -3.55 -7.86 10.49
C LYS A 152 -4.63 -8.57 9.68
N LEU A 153 -5.62 -7.83 9.19
CA LEU A 153 -6.65 -8.33 8.30
C LEU A 153 -6.10 -8.66 6.89
N ALA A 154 -4.95 -8.13 6.49
CA ALA A 154 -4.32 -8.49 5.22
C ALA A 154 -3.81 -9.94 5.20
N ASP A 155 -3.50 -10.52 6.37
CA ASP A 155 -3.15 -11.94 6.49
C ASP A 155 -4.39 -12.82 6.79
N PHE A 156 -5.57 -12.21 6.98
CA PHE A 156 -6.78 -12.92 7.40
C PHE A 156 -7.37 -13.75 6.23
N PRO A 157 -7.48 -15.09 6.37
CA PRO A 157 -7.78 -15.96 5.22
C PRO A 157 -9.10 -15.66 4.48
N PRO A 158 -10.20 -15.24 5.16
CA PRO A 158 -11.39 -14.79 4.46
C PRO A 158 -11.20 -13.55 3.56
N ILE A 159 -10.32 -12.61 3.92
CA ILE A 159 -10.05 -11.39 3.13
C ILE A 159 -9.11 -11.70 1.96
N LYS A 160 -8.04 -12.49 2.19
CA LYS A 160 -7.09 -12.90 1.15
C LYS A 160 -7.72 -13.60 -0.07
N ARG A 161 -8.93 -14.14 0.09
CA ARG A 161 -9.72 -14.69 -1.04
C ARG A 161 -10.11 -13.66 -2.09
N PHE A 162 -10.00 -12.37 -1.77
CA PHE A 162 -10.29 -11.24 -2.64
C PHE A 162 -9.02 -10.59 -3.17
N GLN A 163 -8.04 -11.41 -3.58
CA GLN A 163 -6.79 -10.97 -4.20
C GLN A 163 -7.03 -9.83 -5.20
N SER A 164 -6.44 -8.68 -4.93
CA SER A 164 -6.66 -7.44 -5.69
C SER A 164 -5.85 -7.33 -6.97
N VAL A 165 -4.71 -8.01 -7.02
CA VAL A 165 -3.73 -7.96 -8.13
C VAL A 165 -3.68 -9.27 -8.92
N PRO A 166 -3.24 -9.27 -10.20
CA PRO A 166 -2.90 -10.49 -10.92
C PRO A 166 -1.83 -11.34 -10.19
N ASP A 167 -1.85 -12.66 -10.40
CA ASP A 167 -0.97 -13.61 -9.69
C ASP A 167 0.53 -13.26 -9.79
N GLN A 168 0.96 -12.73 -10.95
CA GLN A 168 2.35 -12.34 -11.16
C GLN A 168 2.83 -11.17 -10.27
N TYR A 169 1.89 -10.41 -9.69
CA TYR A 169 2.16 -9.31 -8.77
C TYR A 169 1.75 -9.63 -7.33
N TYR A 170 1.18 -10.82 -7.08
CA TYR A 170 0.69 -11.17 -5.77
C TYR A 170 1.81 -11.69 -4.87
N VAL A 171 2.15 -10.91 -3.85
CA VAL A 171 3.09 -11.34 -2.80
C VAL A 171 2.33 -12.11 -1.72
N SER A 172 2.47 -13.43 -1.74
CA SER A 172 1.76 -14.30 -0.80
C SER A 172 2.48 -14.36 0.55
N TYR A 173 1.75 -14.02 1.61
CA TYR A 173 2.17 -14.23 3.00
C TYR A 173 1.38 -15.36 3.65
N PRO A 174 1.92 -16.03 4.69
CA PRO A 174 1.18 -17.07 5.40
C PRO A 174 -0.17 -16.59 5.92
N ASP A 175 -1.17 -17.48 5.84
CA ASP A 175 -2.47 -17.26 6.48
C ASP A 175 -2.28 -17.10 7.99
N CYS A 176 -2.84 -16.03 8.57
CA CYS A 176 -2.78 -15.80 10.01
C CYS A 176 -4.12 -15.30 10.56
N VAL A 177 -4.48 -15.80 11.74
CA VAL A 177 -5.74 -15.44 12.44
C VAL A 177 -5.37 -14.78 13.76
N TYR A 178 -5.09 -13.48 13.70
CA TYR A 178 -4.79 -12.68 14.88
C TYR A 178 -6.04 -12.50 15.73
N GLU A 179 -5.92 -12.72 17.04
CA GLU A 179 -7.06 -12.69 17.95
C GLU A 179 -7.75 -11.33 17.95
N GLU A 180 -6.98 -10.26 18.12
CA GLU A 180 -7.44 -8.87 18.10
C GLU A 180 -8.10 -8.45 16.79
N ALA A 181 -7.65 -8.97 15.64
CA ALA A 181 -8.26 -8.67 14.35
C ALA A 181 -9.62 -9.35 14.23
N VAL A 182 -9.77 -10.57 14.75
CA VAL A 182 -11.07 -11.26 14.78
C VAL A 182 -12.02 -10.61 15.79
N ASP A 183 -11.51 -10.13 16.94
CA ASP A 183 -12.30 -9.39 17.93
C ASP A 183 -12.80 -8.07 17.37
N TYR A 184 -11.94 -7.31 16.67
CA TYR A 184 -12.36 -6.15 15.90
C TYR A 184 -13.52 -6.48 14.95
N LEU A 185 -13.42 -7.56 14.16
CA LEU A 185 -14.53 -7.97 13.28
C LEU A 185 -15.79 -8.36 14.07
N ILE A 186 -15.67 -8.98 15.24
CA ILE A 186 -16.82 -9.30 16.10
C ILE A 186 -17.50 -8.01 16.58
N ASP A 187 -16.72 -7.01 16.99
CA ASP A 187 -17.20 -5.72 17.45
C ASP A 187 -17.90 -4.94 16.34
N ILE A 188 -17.35 -4.96 15.11
CA ILE A 188 -18.04 -4.40 13.93
C ILE A 188 -19.38 -5.08 13.72
N ALA A 189 -19.42 -6.42 13.75
CA ALA A 189 -20.64 -7.18 13.56
C ALA A 189 -21.69 -6.90 14.64
N GLU A 190 -21.25 -6.58 15.87
CA GLU A 190 -22.12 -6.13 16.95
C GLU A 190 -22.64 -4.71 16.72
N ARG A 191 -21.75 -3.78 16.36
CA ARG A 191 -22.07 -2.37 16.06
C ARG A 191 -23.10 -2.22 14.94
N VAL A 192 -23.06 -3.08 13.92
CA VAL A 192 -24.03 -3.08 12.80
C VAL A 192 -25.16 -4.09 12.99
N GLU A 193 -25.27 -4.69 14.17
CA GLU A 193 -26.30 -5.67 14.57
C GLU A 193 -26.40 -6.93 13.68
N ASP A 194 -25.31 -7.31 13.00
CA ASP A 194 -25.25 -8.51 12.16
C ASP A 194 -24.95 -9.77 12.96
N ASN A 195 -25.98 -10.25 13.65
CA ASN A 195 -25.92 -11.46 14.47
C ASN A 195 -25.55 -12.73 13.70
N SER A 196 -25.74 -12.77 12.38
CA SER A 196 -25.36 -13.93 11.56
C SER A 196 -23.85 -14.01 11.39
N ILE A 197 -23.21 -12.92 10.96
CA ILE A 197 -21.76 -12.91 10.75
C ILE A 197 -21.01 -12.93 12.08
N ARG A 198 -21.52 -12.25 13.11
CA ARG A 198 -20.98 -12.29 14.47
C ARG A 198 -20.84 -13.72 15.00
N ARG A 199 -21.88 -14.56 14.85
CA ARG A 199 -21.84 -15.98 15.26
C ARG A 199 -20.80 -16.78 14.48
N LYS A 200 -20.64 -16.50 13.18
CA LYS A 200 -19.67 -17.19 12.32
C LYS A 200 -18.24 -16.79 12.65
N LEU A 201 -17.99 -15.52 12.94
CA LEU A 201 -16.70 -15.02 13.43
C LEU A 201 -16.33 -15.63 14.78
N LYS A 202 -17.23 -15.64 15.77
CA LYS A 202 -17.01 -16.31 17.07
C LYS A 202 -16.69 -17.81 16.92
N ALA A 203 -17.41 -18.50 16.02
CA ALA A 203 -17.12 -19.90 15.73
C ALA A 203 -15.75 -20.08 15.06
N TYR A 204 -15.40 -19.22 14.10
CA TYR A 204 -14.10 -19.23 13.43
C TYR A 204 -12.95 -18.96 14.41
N LYS A 205 -13.07 -17.95 15.27
CA LYS A 205 -12.13 -17.63 16.36
C LYS A 205 -11.78 -18.87 17.19
N LYS A 206 -12.81 -19.63 17.62
CA LYS A 206 -12.62 -20.84 18.44
C LYS A 206 -11.93 -21.99 17.71
N LYS A 207 -12.19 -22.16 16.42
CA LYS A 207 -11.60 -23.25 15.61
C LYS A 207 -11.52 -22.82 14.15
N PRO A 208 -10.40 -22.21 13.73
CA PRO A 208 -10.17 -21.85 12.34
C PRO A 208 -10.18 -23.09 11.44
N SER A 209 -10.77 -23.00 10.25
CA SER A 209 -10.69 -24.05 9.22
C SER A 209 -10.95 -23.48 7.83
N GLY A 210 -10.44 -24.15 6.80
CA GLY A 210 -10.62 -23.72 5.41
C GLY A 210 -12.10 -23.58 5.02
N LEU A 211 -12.95 -24.54 5.41
CA LEU A 211 -14.40 -24.47 5.14
C LEU A 211 -15.05 -23.24 5.79
N ARG A 212 -14.68 -22.92 7.04
CA ARG A 212 -15.23 -21.75 7.74
C ARG A 212 -14.69 -20.45 7.16
N SER A 213 -13.45 -20.43 6.68
CA SER A 213 -12.89 -19.30 5.95
C SER A 213 -13.67 -19.03 4.65
N ILE A 214 -13.95 -20.08 3.86
CA ILE A 214 -14.79 -19.97 2.64
C ILE A 214 -16.18 -19.43 2.98
N GLN A 215 -16.80 -19.92 4.05
CA GLN A 215 -18.10 -19.43 4.49
C GLN A 215 -18.07 -17.93 4.84
N LEU A 216 -17.06 -17.48 5.59
CA LEU A 216 -16.90 -16.07 5.95
C LEU A 216 -16.64 -15.19 4.73
N ALA A 217 -15.76 -15.61 3.82
CA ALA A 217 -15.52 -14.88 2.58
C ALA A 217 -16.80 -14.77 1.74
N ALA A 218 -17.56 -15.86 1.59
CA ALA A 218 -18.84 -15.82 0.91
C ALA A 218 -19.80 -14.82 1.58
N MET A 219 -19.85 -14.79 2.91
CA MET A 219 -20.66 -13.83 3.65
C MET A 219 -20.25 -12.38 3.40
N PHE A 220 -18.96 -12.06 3.35
CA PHE A 220 -18.49 -10.70 3.01
C PHE A 220 -19.00 -10.23 1.64
N GLY A 221 -19.18 -11.16 0.69
CA GLY A 221 -19.73 -10.90 -0.63
C GLY A 221 -21.25 -10.73 -0.71
N MET A 222 -22.01 -10.99 0.35
CA MET A 222 -23.48 -10.99 0.32
C MET A 222 -24.07 -9.62 0.64
N ARG A 223 -25.20 -9.29 -0.01
CA ARG A 223 -25.96 -8.05 0.26
C ARG A 223 -26.40 -7.94 1.71
N LYS A 224 -26.77 -9.06 2.32
CA LYS A 224 -27.18 -9.13 3.74
C LYS A 224 -26.11 -8.59 4.70
N HIS A 225 -24.84 -8.73 4.34
CA HIS A 225 -23.69 -8.36 5.17
C HIS A 225 -23.02 -7.07 4.67
N ALA A 226 -23.71 -6.27 3.86
CA ALA A 226 -23.15 -5.06 3.26
C ALA A 226 -22.72 -4.02 4.32
N ALA A 227 -23.56 -3.78 5.33
CA ALA A 227 -23.28 -2.83 6.40
C ALA A 227 -22.02 -3.20 7.20
N PHE A 228 -21.76 -4.50 7.39
CA PHE A 228 -20.57 -5.01 8.03
C PHE A 228 -19.30 -4.64 7.26
N VAL A 229 -19.28 -4.88 5.95
CA VAL A 229 -18.11 -4.53 5.11
C VAL A 229 -17.94 -3.02 4.99
N ASP A 230 -19.05 -2.28 4.88
CA ASP A 230 -19.02 -0.82 4.81
C ASP A 230 -18.42 -0.18 6.06
N ALA A 231 -18.69 -0.76 7.23
CA ALA A 231 -18.12 -0.32 8.49
C ALA A 231 -16.60 -0.54 8.54
N ILE A 232 -16.08 -1.63 7.97
CA ILE A 232 -14.63 -1.85 7.87
C ILE A 232 -13.99 -0.83 6.93
N ILE A 233 -14.60 -0.57 5.77
CA ILE A 233 -14.12 0.45 4.82
C ILE A 233 -14.15 1.84 5.46
N ALA A 234 -15.19 2.17 6.22
CA ALA A 234 -15.29 3.44 6.93
C ALA A 234 -14.18 3.60 7.98
N ASP A 235 -13.94 2.58 8.81
CA ASP A 235 -12.88 2.61 9.82
C ASP A 235 -11.48 2.69 9.16
N LEU A 236 -11.26 2.04 8.00
CA LEU A 236 -10.03 2.18 7.22
C LEU A 236 -9.83 3.61 6.69
N ARG A 237 -10.90 4.22 6.16
CA ARG A 237 -10.87 5.60 5.68
C ARG A 237 -10.61 6.60 6.81
N GLU A 238 -11.17 6.33 7.99
CA GLU A 238 -10.93 7.12 9.18
C GLU A 238 -9.48 6.98 9.65
N ALA A 239 -8.94 5.77 9.68
CA ALA A 239 -7.52 5.53 10.02
C ALA A 239 -6.56 6.26 9.06
N ALA A 240 -6.95 6.44 7.80
CA ALA A 240 -6.17 7.18 6.80
C ALA A 240 -6.36 8.71 6.86
N SER A 241 -7.40 9.20 7.55
CA SER A 241 -7.88 10.59 7.44
C SER A 241 -6.87 11.62 7.96
N GLY A 242 -6.06 11.24 8.95
CA GLY A 242 -5.04 12.08 9.56
C GLY A 242 -3.79 12.31 8.71
N TYR A 243 -3.60 11.54 7.63
CA TYR A 243 -2.46 11.71 6.74
C TYR A 243 -2.70 12.79 5.69
N PRO A 244 -1.63 13.49 5.23
CA PRO A 244 -1.76 14.50 4.19
C PRO A 244 -2.10 13.87 2.84
N GLN A 245 -2.69 14.70 1.97
CA GLN A 245 -2.88 14.38 0.56
C GLN A 245 -1.57 14.56 -0.22
N ARG A 246 -1.38 13.80 -1.31
CA ARG A 246 -0.30 14.09 -2.26
C ARG A 246 -0.52 15.49 -2.84
N ALA A 247 0.57 16.22 -3.03
CA ALA A 247 0.54 17.58 -3.57
C ALA A 247 1.21 17.61 -4.94
N PHE A 248 0.47 18.13 -5.92
CA PHE A 248 0.92 18.21 -7.31
C PHE A 248 1.14 19.67 -7.74
N SER A 249 1.79 19.87 -8.89
CA SER A 249 1.98 21.21 -9.46
C SER A 249 0.63 21.89 -9.76
N ARG A 250 0.64 23.21 -9.92
CA ARG A 250 -0.57 23.98 -10.20
C ARG A 250 -1.24 23.53 -11.51
N GLU A 251 -0.45 23.15 -12.50
CA GLU A 251 -0.90 22.68 -13.80
C GLU A 251 -1.58 21.31 -13.68
N GLU A 252 -0.95 20.36 -12.99
CA GLU A 252 -1.53 19.05 -12.68
C GLU A 252 -2.82 19.18 -11.88
N GLN A 253 -2.82 20.03 -10.84
CA GLN A 253 -4.00 20.22 -10.00
C GLN A 253 -5.20 20.78 -10.77
N LYS A 254 -4.99 21.62 -11.80
CA LYS A 254 -6.08 22.07 -12.69
C LYS A 254 -6.72 20.90 -13.42
N ILE A 255 -5.92 19.96 -13.92
CA ILE A 255 -6.40 18.77 -14.62
C ILE A 255 -7.15 17.86 -13.63
N HIS A 256 -6.55 17.60 -12.47
CA HIS A 256 -7.14 16.77 -11.41
C HIS A 256 -8.50 17.33 -10.96
N ASN A 257 -8.60 18.65 -10.77
CA ASN A 257 -9.86 19.30 -10.38
C ASN A 257 -10.98 19.13 -11.43
N VAL A 258 -10.64 19.13 -12.73
CA VAL A 258 -11.62 18.89 -13.80
C VAL A 258 -12.11 17.44 -13.77
N ILE A 259 -11.21 16.48 -13.57
CA ILE A 259 -11.54 15.06 -13.45
C ILE A 259 -12.42 14.83 -12.20
N HIS A 260 -12.00 15.39 -11.06
CA HIS A 260 -12.72 15.33 -9.80
C HIS A 260 -14.15 15.91 -9.91
N ALA A 261 -14.30 17.06 -10.56
CA ALA A 261 -15.62 17.67 -10.76
C ALA A 261 -16.57 16.77 -11.57
N LYS A 262 -16.05 16.07 -12.60
CA LYS A 262 -16.85 15.10 -13.37
C LYS A 262 -17.25 13.89 -12.53
N ALA A 263 -16.32 13.34 -11.75
CA ALA A 263 -16.55 12.20 -10.89
C ALA A 263 -17.56 12.51 -9.79
N ILE A 264 -17.42 13.65 -9.11
CA ILE A 264 -18.38 14.11 -8.10
C ILE A 264 -19.77 14.36 -8.70
N ALA A 265 -19.86 14.97 -9.88
CA ALA A 265 -21.14 15.16 -10.54
C ALA A 265 -21.84 13.83 -10.84
N ASN A 266 -21.09 12.82 -11.29
CA ASN A 266 -21.60 11.48 -11.53
C ASN A 266 -22.00 10.76 -10.23
N LEU A 267 -21.18 10.85 -9.19
CA LEU A 267 -21.48 10.30 -7.86
C LEU A 267 -22.78 10.89 -7.32
N ASN A 268 -22.93 12.21 -7.35
CA ASN A 268 -24.12 12.91 -6.88
C ASN A 268 -25.39 12.53 -7.68
N GLU A 269 -25.25 12.23 -8.98
CA GLU A 269 -26.36 11.72 -9.79
C GLU A 269 -26.80 10.33 -9.33
N TYR A 270 -25.86 9.42 -9.09
CA TYR A 270 -26.17 8.09 -8.57
C TYR A 270 -26.77 8.13 -7.16
N GLU A 271 -26.26 8.99 -6.28
CA GLU A 271 -26.81 9.18 -4.94
C GLU A 271 -28.24 9.74 -4.98
N ARG A 272 -28.54 10.69 -5.89
CA ARG A 272 -29.91 11.19 -6.13
C ARG A 272 -30.86 10.09 -6.62
N GLN A 273 -30.35 9.11 -7.35
CA GLN A 273 -31.11 7.93 -7.77
C GLN A 273 -31.23 6.85 -6.66
N GLY A 274 -30.68 7.10 -5.47
CA GLY A 274 -30.76 6.20 -4.32
C GLY A 274 -29.68 5.12 -4.28
N TYR A 275 -28.64 5.21 -5.12
CA TYR A 275 -27.50 4.30 -5.06
C TYR A 275 -26.51 4.76 -4.00
N LYS A 276 -25.98 3.79 -3.24
CA LYS A 276 -24.77 4.02 -2.42
C LYS A 276 -23.55 4.01 -3.34
N CYS A 277 -22.65 4.96 -3.14
CA CYS A 277 -21.41 5.09 -3.92
C CYS A 277 -20.17 5.19 -3.02
N LEU A 278 -19.00 4.90 -3.60
CA LEU A 278 -17.70 5.29 -3.06
C LEU A 278 -16.89 5.97 -4.17
N LEU A 279 -16.18 7.04 -3.81
CA LEU A 279 -15.18 7.64 -4.69
C LEU A 279 -13.80 7.08 -4.35
N TYR A 280 -13.06 6.69 -5.38
CA TYR A 280 -11.64 6.37 -5.32
C TYR A 280 -10.89 7.21 -6.36
N ARG A 281 -9.60 7.34 -6.17
CA ARG A 281 -8.69 7.98 -7.12
C ARG A 281 -7.40 7.18 -7.22
N GLU A 282 -6.76 7.28 -8.36
CA GLU A 282 -5.47 6.69 -8.67
C GLU A 282 -4.56 7.85 -9.06
N GLU A 283 -3.43 7.99 -8.39
CA GLU A 283 -2.55 9.14 -8.52
C GLU A 283 -1.10 8.66 -8.71
N PRO A 284 -0.27 9.37 -9.49
CA PRO A 284 1.15 9.07 -9.54
C PRO A 284 1.83 9.30 -8.19
N PHE A 285 2.94 8.61 -7.95
CA PHE A 285 3.82 8.92 -6.82
C PHE A 285 4.32 10.37 -6.89
N MET A 286 4.52 10.98 -5.74
CA MET A 286 4.86 12.40 -5.62
C MET A 286 6.36 12.65 -5.82
N TYR A 287 7.24 11.89 -5.14
CA TYR A 287 8.67 12.15 -5.11
C TYR A 287 9.48 11.32 -6.11
N ALA A 288 8.96 10.15 -6.49
CA ALA A 288 9.52 9.30 -7.54
C ALA A 288 8.45 8.97 -8.59
N ARG A 289 8.18 9.96 -9.44
CA ARG A 289 7.14 9.93 -10.48
C ARG A 289 7.16 8.61 -11.26
N ASP A 290 6.01 7.98 -11.38
CA ASP A 290 5.79 6.79 -12.20
C ASP A 290 5.05 7.14 -13.51
N SER A 291 4.64 6.12 -14.26
CA SER A 291 3.88 6.28 -15.50
C SER A 291 2.36 6.38 -15.27
N ILE A 292 1.90 6.37 -14.02
CA ILE A 292 0.48 6.44 -13.69
C ILE A 292 -0.05 7.84 -13.99
N THR A 293 -1.25 7.89 -14.55
CA THR A 293 -1.98 9.14 -14.79
C THR A 293 -3.10 9.26 -13.76
N TYR A 294 -3.42 10.49 -13.38
CA TYR A 294 -4.48 10.75 -12.42
C TYR A 294 -5.85 10.30 -12.95
N LYS A 295 -6.55 9.47 -12.19
CA LYS A 295 -7.90 8.99 -12.50
C LYS A 295 -8.78 9.02 -11.27
N GLU A 296 -10.08 9.17 -11.47
CA GLU A 296 -11.07 8.92 -10.43
C GLU A 296 -12.07 7.85 -10.82
N TYR A 297 -12.53 7.10 -9.83
CA TYR A 297 -13.44 5.98 -9.97
C TYR A 297 -14.64 6.16 -9.04
N VAL A 298 -15.84 6.20 -9.62
CA VAL A 298 -17.09 6.11 -8.87
C VAL A 298 -17.52 4.66 -8.83
N LEU A 299 -17.42 4.05 -7.65
CA LEU A 299 -17.90 2.71 -7.37
C LEU A 299 -19.36 2.75 -6.93
N VAL A 300 -20.27 2.31 -7.79
CA VAL A 300 -21.72 2.34 -7.57
C VAL A 300 -22.22 0.97 -7.13
N TYR A 301 -22.83 0.88 -5.95
CA TYR A 301 -23.43 -0.38 -5.48
C TYR A 301 -24.77 -0.66 -6.15
N ILE A 302 -24.78 -1.57 -7.13
CA ILE A 302 -25.96 -1.97 -7.88
C ILE A 302 -26.72 -3.15 -7.26
N ASN A 303 -26.25 -3.67 -6.11
CA ASN A 303 -26.92 -4.65 -5.24
C ASN A 303 -27.68 -5.79 -5.97
N GLY A 304 -27.00 -6.92 -6.19
CA GLY A 304 -27.65 -8.13 -6.71
C GLY A 304 -28.65 -8.75 -5.72
N ILE A 305 -29.37 -9.78 -6.19
CA ILE A 305 -30.42 -10.47 -5.41
C ILE A 305 -29.83 -11.11 -4.14
N ILE A 306 -28.66 -11.75 -4.25
CA ILE A 306 -27.98 -12.45 -3.14
C ILE A 306 -26.63 -11.78 -2.86
N SER A 307 -25.77 -11.71 -3.88
CA SER A 307 -24.46 -11.08 -3.78
C SER A 307 -24.55 -9.56 -3.91
N ARG A 308 -23.76 -8.86 -3.11
CA ARG A 308 -23.52 -7.44 -3.31
C ARG A 308 -22.60 -7.27 -4.52
N LYS A 309 -23.02 -6.43 -5.46
CA LYS A 309 -22.30 -6.12 -6.69
C LYS A 309 -22.04 -4.63 -6.78
N ALA A 310 -20.97 -4.26 -7.45
CA ALA A 310 -20.67 -2.89 -7.78
C ALA A 310 -20.41 -2.74 -9.29
N LYS A 311 -20.61 -1.52 -9.78
CA LYS A 311 -20.17 -1.07 -11.10
C LYS A 311 -19.14 0.03 -10.87
N ILE A 312 -18.11 0.09 -11.71
CA ILE A 312 -17.13 1.18 -11.72
C ILE A 312 -17.43 2.12 -12.89
N VAL A 313 -17.37 3.42 -12.64
CA VAL A 313 -17.32 4.47 -13.67
C VAL A 313 -16.00 5.21 -13.51
N SER A 314 -15.20 5.27 -14.57
CA SER A 314 -13.86 5.86 -14.57
C SER A 314 -13.87 7.26 -15.20
N PHE A 315 -13.01 8.13 -14.71
CA PHE A 315 -12.80 9.49 -15.19
C PHE A 315 -11.30 9.74 -15.36
N GLU A 316 -10.93 10.25 -16.52
CA GLU A 316 -9.58 10.66 -16.94
C GLU A 316 -9.67 11.90 -17.85
#